data_AF-A0A932TQ42-F1
#
_entry.id   AF-A0A932TQ42-F1
#
_cell.length_a   1.000
_cell.length_b   1.000
_cell.length_c   1.000
_cell.angle_alpha   90.00
_cell.angle_beta   90.00
_cell.angle_gamma   90.00
#
_symmetry.space_group_name_H-M   'P 1'
#
loop_
_entity.id
_entity.type
_entity.pdbx_description
1 polymer ?
#
loop_
_entity_poly.entity_id
_entity_poly.type
_entity_poly.pdbx_seq_one_letter_code
_entity_poly.pdbx_strand_id
1 'polypeptide(L)'
;MDEIQQARDYGAAREARGRVEAKAEAVLAVLAARGIPVDDETRARVLACTDGAALDRWIARAAVVPSAEEVVAEAPESGGPRRGST
;
A
#
# COMPACT_ATOMS: atom_id res chain seq x y z
N MET A 1 -2.44 -2.40 40.73
CA MET A 1 -1.41 -1.66 39.98
C MET A 1 -1.07 -2.50 38.76
N ASP A 2 -1.94 -2.52 37.74
CA ASP A 2 -1.69 -3.22 36.45
C ASP A 2 -2.71 -2.79 35.37
N GLU A 3 -3.94 -2.38 35.75
CA GLU A 3 -5.00 -2.04 34.79
C GLU A 3 -4.75 -0.79 33.93
N ILE A 4 -4.01 0.21 34.43
CA ILE A 4 -3.69 1.42 33.68
C ILE A 4 -2.63 1.15 32.59
N GLN A 5 -1.75 0.17 32.83
CA GLN A 5 -0.70 -0.18 31.88
C GLN A 5 -1.28 -0.94 30.68
N GLN A 6 -2.28 -1.80 30.93
CA GLN A 6 -2.97 -2.58 29.89
C GLN A 6 -3.78 -1.69 28.92
N ALA A 7 -4.42 -0.63 29.42
CA ALA A 7 -5.15 0.33 28.57
C ALA A 7 -4.24 1.15 27.64
N ARG A 8 -3.02 1.46 28.09
CA ARG A 8 -2.02 2.19 27.29
C ARG A 8 -1.45 1.31 26.17
N ASP A 9 -1.19 0.04 26.48
CA ASP A 9 -0.71 -0.94 25.51
C ASP A 9 -1.77 -1.25 24.44
N TYR A 10 -3.03 -1.42 24.85
CA TYR A 10 -4.17 -1.56 23.93
C TYR A 10 -4.41 -0.33 23.06
N GLY A 11 -4.13 0.88 23.56
CA GLY A 11 -4.20 2.12 22.79
C GLY A 11 -3.11 2.17 21.70
N ALA A 12 -1.86 1.87 22.07
CA ALA A 12 -0.73 1.88 21.15
C ALA A 12 -0.88 0.83 20.02
N ALA A 13 -1.38 -0.37 20.34
CA ALA A 13 -1.66 -1.40 19.35
C ALA A 13 -2.76 -0.98 18.36
N ARG A 14 -3.77 -0.23 18.82
CA ARG A 14 -4.87 0.27 17.98
C ARG A 14 -4.39 1.41 17.06
N GLU A 15 -3.53 2.29 17.55
CA GLU A 15 -2.91 3.36 16.74
C GLU A 15 -1.95 2.82 15.68
N ALA A 16 -1.20 1.76 15.99
CA ALA A 16 -0.31 1.12 15.03
C ALA A 16 -1.09 0.50 13.86
N ARG A 17 -2.20 -0.20 14.15
CA ARG A 17 -3.07 -0.79 13.11
C ARG A 17 -3.77 0.29 12.28
N GLY A 18 -4.26 1.35 12.92
CA GLY A 18 -4.89 2.49 12.23
C GLY A 18 -3.92 3.23 11.30
N ARG A 19 -2.63 3.36 11.67
CA ARG A 19 -1.63 4.02 10.83
C ARG A 19 -1.34 3.24 9.53
N VAL A 20 -1.35 1.92 9.59
CA VAL A 20 -1.08 1.08 8.40
C VAL A 20 -2.28 1.10 7.45
N GLU A 21 -3.50 0.92 7.95
CA GLU A 21 -4.72 1.07 7.13
C GLU A 21 -4.82 2.47 6.50
N ALA A 22 -4.58 3.52 7.29
CA ALA A 22 -4.61 4.89 6.78
C ALA A 22 -3.54 5.15 5.70
N LYS A 23 -2.36 4.54 5.81
CA LYS A 23 -1.32 4.62 4.77
C LYS A 23 -1.73 3.88 3.49
N ALA A 24 -2.35 2.71 3.62
CA ALA A 24 -2.87 1.97 2.47
C ALA A 24 -3.96 2.78 1.72
N GLU A 25 -4.89 3.37 2.47
CA GLU A 25 -5.89 4.28 1.90
C GLU A 25 -5.25 5.53 1.26
N ALA A 26 -4.19 6.08 1.85
CA ALA A 26 -3.47 7.22 1.28
C ALA A 26 -2.86 6.91 -0.09
N VAL A 27 -2.30 5.72 -0.30
CA VAL A 27 -1.79 5.29 -1.61
C VAL A 27 -2.91 5.32 -2.66
N LEU A 28 -4.07 4.73 -2.32
CA LEU A 28 -5.22 4.70 -3.21
C LEU A 28 -5.78 6.11 -3.49
N ALA A 29 -5.81 6.96 -2.48
CA ALA A 29 -6.25 8.36 -2.60
C ALA A 29 -5.35 9.16 -3.56
N VAL A 30 -4.02 8.98 -3.48
CA VAL A 30 -3.08 9.65 -4.41
C VAL A 30 -3.30 9.17 -5.85
N LEU A 31 -3.47 7.87 -6.06
CA LEU A 31 -3.76 7.31 -7.39
C LEU A 31 -5.08 7.84 -7.95
N ALA A 32 -6.14 7.88 -7.13
CA ALA A 32 -7.42 8.44 -7.51
C ALA A 32 -7.33 9.95 -7.83
N ALA A 33 -6.59 10.72 -7.02
CA ALA A 33 -6.38 12.16 -7.26
C ALA A 33 -5.63 12.44 -8.57
N ARG A 34 -4.77 11.51 -9.00
CA ARG A 34 -4.10 11.58 -10.31
C ARG A 34 -4.96 11.08 -11.47
N GLY A 35 -6.15 10.54 -11.20
CA GLY A 35 -7.01 9.92 -12.21
C GLY A 35 -6.47 8.59 -12.73
N ILE A 36 -5.59 7.93 -11.96
CA ILE A 36 -5.06 6.61 -12.31
C ILE A 36 -6.08 5.55 -11.85
N PRO A 37 -6.65 4.76 -12.76
CA PRO A 37 -7.54 3.67 -12.38
C PRO A 37 -6.73 2.62 -11.60
N VAL A 38 -7.26 2.24 -10.44
CA VAL A 38 -6.69 1.18 -9.61
C VAL A 38 -7.57 -0.05 -9.76
N ASP A 39 -6.97 -1.13 -10.24
CA ASP A 39 -7.68 -2.41 -10.36
C ASP A 39 -7.91 -3.06 -8.99
N ASP A 40 -8.93 -3.91 -8.89
CA ASP A 40 -9.34 -4.50 -7.61
C ASP A 40 -8.21 -5.37 -7.01
N GLU A 41 -7.42 -6.03 -7.85
CA GLU A 41 -6.23 -6.79 -7.42
C GLU A 41 -5.18 -5.88 -6.76
N THR A 42 -4.89 -4.73 -7.38
CA THR A 42 -3.93 -3.77 -6.82
C THR A 42 -4.47 -3.18 -5.52
N ARG A 43 -5.76 -2.84 -5.48
CA ARG A 43 -6.43 -2.34 -4.28
C ARG A 43 -6.35 -3.35 -3.14
N ALA A 44 -6.68 -4.62 -3.40
CA ALA A 44 -6.62 -5.69 -2.41
C ALA A 44 -5.18 -5.89 -1.90
N ARG A 45 -4.18 -5.83 -2.79
CA ARG A 45 -2.76 -5.94 -2.42
C ARG A 45 -2.29 -4.78 -1.55
N VAL A 46 -2.76 -3.55 -1.82
CA VAL A 46 -2.45 -2.37 -1.00
C VAL A 46 -3.06 -2.50 0.39
N LEU A 47 -4.33 -2.92 0.47
CA LEU A 47 -5.05 -3.10 1.75
C LEU A 47 -4.54 -4.30 2.56
N ALA A 48 -4.05 -5.35 1.90
CA ALA A 48 -3.44 -6.51 2.55
C ALA A 48 -2.01 -6.23 3.05
N CYS A 49 -1.37 -5.15 2.60
CA CYS A 49 -0.02 -4.80 3.00
C CYS A 49 -0.01 -4.23 4.41
N THR A 50 0.65 -4.93 5.33
CA THR A 50 0.82 -4.49 6.72
C THR A 50 2.14 -3.79 6.99
N ASP A 51 2.99 -3.66 5.96
CA ASP A 51 4.32 -3.06 6.07
C ASP A 51 4.24 -1.54 5.89
N GLY A 52 4.29 -0.82 7.02
CA GLY A 52 4.17 0.63 7.03
C GLY A 52 5.31 1.38 6.31
N ALA A 53 6.44 0.72 6.05
CA ALA A 53 7.55 1.30 5.29
C ALA A 53 7.38 1.07 3.78
N ALA A 54 6.88 -0.10 3.38
CA ALA A 54 6.49 -0.38 1.99
C ALA A 54 5.38 0.57 1.53
N LEU A 55 4.35 0.76 2.36
CA LEU A 55 3.28 1.72 2.08
C LEU A 55 3.80 3.15 1.91
N ASP A 56 4.78 3.57 2.71
CA ASP A 56 5.40 4.90 2.59
C ASP A 56 6.10 5.08 1.24
N ARG A 57 6.87 4.06 0.81
CA ARG A 57 7.49 4.03 -0.52
C ARG A 57 6.45 4.06 -1.63
N TRP A 58 5.34 3.37 -1.46
CA TRP A 58 4.24 3.36 -2.41
C TRP A 58 3.55 4.73 -2.52
N ILE A 59 3.36 5.46 -1.42
CA ILE A 59 2.82 6.83 -1.45
C ILE A 59 3.74 7.73 -2.29
N ALA A 60 5.04 7.69 -2.02
CA ALA A 60 6.01 8.47 -2.79
C ALA A 60 6.02 8.08 -4.27
N ARG A 61 5.99 6.78 -4.60
CA ARG A 61 5.95 6.29 -5.98
C ARG A 61 4.65 6.65 -6.68
N ALA A 62 3.51 6.57 -6.00
CA ALA A 62 2.19 6.92 -6.53
C ALA A 62 2.10 8.38 -6.99
N ALA A 63 2.98 9.26 -6.53
CA ALA A 63 3.10 10.63 -7.03
C ALA A 63 3.86 10.74 -8.36
N VAL A 64 4.70 9.75 -8.71
CA VAL A 64 5.60 9.80 -9.88
C VAL A 64 5.15 8.86 -10.99
N VAL A 65 4.81 7.61 -10.67
CA VAL A 65 4.55 6.56 -11.67
C VAL A 65 3.20 6.75 -12.37
N PRO A 66 3.06 6.42 -13.67
CA PRO A 66 1.82 6.66 -14.40
C PRO A 66 0.70 5.65 -14.09
N SER A 67 1.02 4.54 -13.41
CA SER A 67 0.10 3.40 -13.24
C SER A 67 0.11 2.82 -11.82
N ALA A 68 -1.04 2.34 -11.35
CA ALA A 68 -1.21 1.77 -10.03
C ALA A 68 -0.37 0.50 -9.81
N GLU A 69 -0.23 -0.33 -10.85
CA GLU A 69 0.59 -1.56 -10.81
C GLU A 69 2.06 -1.26 -10.57
N GLU A 70 2.59 -0.19 -11.16
CA GLU A 70 3.98 0.25 -10.96
C GLU A 70 4.26 0.75 -9.53
N VAL A 71 3.23 1.21 -8.83
CA VAL A 71 3.35 1.62 -7.43
C VAL A 71 3.69 0.42 -6.56
N VAL A 72 2.94 -0.67 -6.73
CA VAL A 72 3.05 -1.90 -5.94
C VAL A 72 4.08 -2.89 -6.49
N ALA A 73 4.60 -2.65 -7.69
CA ALA A 73 5.69 -3.42 -8.29
C ALA A 73 7.02 -3.13 -7.57
N GLU A 74 7.36 -3.95 -6.59
CA GLU A 74 8.76 -4.15 -6.19
C GLU A 74 9.42 -4.93 -7.34
N ALA A 75 10.20 -4.25 -8.18
CA ALA A 75 10.81 -4.87 -9.36
C ALA A 75 12.01 -5.77 -8.96
N PRO A 76 12.42 -6.76 -9.77
CA PRO A 76 11.60 -7.73 -10.51
C PRO A 76 12.19 -9.16 -10.46
N GLU A 77 11.37 -10.19 -10.70
CA GLU A 77 11.86 -11.34 -11.48
C GLU A 77 10.83 -11.82 -12.51
N SER A 78 11.13 -11.42 -13.75
CA SER A 78 10.95 -12.16 -15.00
C SER A 78 9.54 -12.45 -15.50
N GLY A 79 9.08 -11.60 -16.42
CA GLY A 79 7.87 -11.89 -17.18
C GLY A 79 7.53 -10.94 -18.33
N GLY A 80 8.50 -10.47 -19.12
CA GLY A 80 8.19 -9.89 -20.43
C GLY A 80 9.32 -10.11 -21.42
N PRO A 81 9.09 -10.17 -22.75
CA PRO A 81 7.85 -10.35 -23.50
C PRO A 81 7.89 -11.62 -24.39
N ARG A 82 6.76 -12.29 -24.66
CA ARG A 82 6.65 -13.12 -25.86
C ARG A 82 5.88 -12.33 -26.92
N ARG A 83 6.61 -11.46 -27.62
CA ARG A 83 6.17 -10.91 -28.91
C ARG A 83 5.87 -12.06 -29.87
N GLY A 84 4.94 -11.80 -30.79
CA GLY A 84 4.22 -12.76 -31.63
C GLY A 84 5.02 -13.92 -32.22
N SER A 85 4.30 -15.03 -32.36
CA SER A 85 4.55 -15.98 -33.44
C SER A 85 3.43 -15.82 -34.46
N THR A 86 3.86 -15.62 -35.70
CA THR A 86 3.15 -15.80 -36.97
C THR A 86 2.09 -16.89 -36.96
#